data_AF-A0A2H3CTD1-F1
#
_entry.id   AF-A0A2H3CTD1-F1
#
_cell.length_a   1.000
_cell.length_b   1.000
_cell.length_c   1.000
_cell.angle_alpha   90.00
_cell.angle_beta   90.00
_cell.angle_gamma   90.00
#
_symmetry.space_group_name_H-M   'P 1'
#
loop_
_entity.id
_entity.type
_entity.pdbx_description
1 polymer ?
#
loop_
_entity_poly.entity_id
_entity_poly.type
_entity_poly.pdbx_seq_one_letter_code
_entity_poly.pdbx_strand_id
1 'polypeptide(L)'
;MSSNDLSGSARKLKNKGNEVDGASSAIRGVANLFDVEMRRRIWWDVLYYDVFVSDALGHSPLIGDDFNTKLPVADVDEKVFSPVSTRIPIPKDLAQGSGFSRDGFRYFDVKCRLALLVRAIQRRVCAPDMGSNSRFSYGHGTSSTSKNGYGYTIDQAASMESEIRSWLNELTPCYRFDITDLDLSDPDPVLAAQRCEVSITAHRLIMKVYMPFLKKHASVSETVPAPHQASFGSVN
;
A
#
# COMPACT_ATOMS: atom_id res chain seq x y z
N MET A 1 68.35 23.91 -57.12
CA MET A 1 67.89 23.11 -58.29
C MET A 1 67.77 21.68 -57.77
N SER A 2 66.64 21.00 -57.65
CA SER A 2 65.23 21.17 -58.06
C SER A 2 64.42 20.30 -57.07
N SER A 3 63.35 20.82 -56.46
CA SER A 3 61.94 20.68 -56.88
C SER A 3 61.46 19.25 -57.16
N ASN A 4 60.52 18.82 -56.29
CA ASN A 4 59.26 18.08 -56.49
C ASN A 4 59.20 16.97 -57.56
N ASP A 5 58.62 15.82 -57.19
CA ASP A 5 57.27 15.50 -57.67
C ASP A 5 56.60 14.29 -56.98
N LEU A 6 55.28 14.44 -56.86
CA LEU A 6 54.25 13.55 -56.32
C LEU A 6 53.85 12.48 -57.36
N SER A 7 53.56 11.26 -56.92
CA SER A 7 52.58 10.31 -57.52
C SER A 7 52.67 9.01 -56.70
N GLY A 8 51.63 8.36 -56.16
CA GLY A 8 50.19 8.40 -56.39
C GLY A 8 49.66 6.95 -56.29
N SER A 9 48.47 6.76 -55.70
CA SER A 9 47.64 5.53 -55.69
C SER A 9 47.94 4.49 -54.60
N ALA A 10 47.01 3.95 -53.81
CA ALA A 10 45.58 4.17 -53.59
C ALA A 10 45.20 3.39 -52.31
N ARG A 11 44.22 3.88 -51.54
CA ARG A 11 43.08 3.07 -51.06
C ARG A 11 42.00 3.95 -50.46
N LYS A 12 40.85 3.84 -51.11
CA LYS A 12 39.56 4.49 -50.89
C LYS A 12 38.82 3.76 -49.77
N LEU A 13 38.40 4.47 -48.71
CA LEU A 13 37.19 4.11 -47.98
C LEU A 13 36.45 5.38 -47.54
N LYS A 14 35.16 5.35 -47.87
CA LYS A 14 34.12 6.37 -47.73
C LYS A 14 33.15 5.84 -46.68
N ASN A 15 32.81 6.61 -45.65
CA ASN A 15 31.44 6.77 -45.13
C ASN A 15 31.44 7.65 -43.87
N LYS A 16 30.59 8.71 -43.83
CA LYS A 16 29.30 8.76 -43.10
C LYS A 16 29.50 8.44 -41.61
N GLY A 17 29.29 9.35 -40.67
CA GLY A 17 28.21 10.32 -40.54
C GLY A 17 27.77 10.21 -39.08
N ASN A 18 27.44 11.34 -38.45
CA ASN A 18 26.86 11.41 -37.11
C ASN A 18 25.75 10.35 -36.93
N GLU A 19 25.85 9.54 -35.88
CA GLU A 19 24.69 9.23 -35.06
C GLU A 19 25.16 8.81 -33.66
N VAL A 20 24.42 9.32 -32.69
CA VAL A 20 24.61 9.18 -31.26
C VAL A 20 24.20 7.76 -30.89
N ASP A 21 25.16 6.87 -30.60
CA ASP A 21 24.87 5.53 -30.08
C ASP A 21 24.52 5.60 -28.60
N GLY A 22 23.38 6.23 -28.33
CA GLY A 22 22.61 6.12 -27.10
C GLY A 22 21.43 5.19 -27.30
N ALA A 23 21.64 3.95 -27.75
CA ALA A 23 20.62 2.89 -27.72
C ALA A 23 21.16 1.55 -28.25
N SER A 24 22.01 0.83 -27.51
CA SER A 24 22.07 -0.65 -27.61
C SER A 24 22.98 -1.26 -26.53
N SER A 25 22.49 -1.34 -25.29
CA SER A 25 22.99 -2.33 -24.30
C SER A 25 21.85 -3.24 -23.81
N ALA A 26 20.88 -3.48 -24.69
CA ALA A 26 20.06 -4.68 -24.63
C ALA A 26 20.82 -5.72 -25.45
N ILE A 27 21.52 -6.68 -24.84
CA ILE A 27 20.99 -8.01 -24.56
C ILE A 27 21.95 -8.63 -23.51
N ARG A 28 21.44 -8.95 -22.31
CA ARG A 28 22.14 -9.54 -21.13
C ARG A 28 23.09 -8.63 -20.31
N GLY A 29 22.72 -7.36 -20.09
CA GLY A 29 23.40 -6.47 -19.14
C GLY A 29 22.84 -6.58 -17.72
N VAL A 30 23.71 -6.62 -16.71
CA VAL A 30 23.31 -6.50 -15.29
C VAL A 30 22.50 -5.21 -15.14
N ALA A 31 21.21 -5.31 -14.77
CA ALA A 31 20.39 -4.14 -14.52
C ALA A 31 21.09 -3.24 -13.50
N ASN A 32 21.27 -1.96 -13.82
CA ASN A 32 21.91 -1.04 -12.90
C ASN A 32 21.03 -0.85 -11.65
N LEU A 33 21.61 -0.32 -10.57
CA LEU A 33 20.91 -0.15 -9.29
C LEU A 33 19.59 0.61 -9.45
N PHE A 34 19.60 1.65 -10.29
CA PHE A 34 18.44 2.48 -10.57
C PHE A 34 17.32 1.68 -11.24
N ASP A 35 17.61 0.91 -12.30
CA ASP A 35 16.61 0.10 -13.01
C ASP A 35 15.97 -0.95 -12.10
N VAL A 36 16.77 -1.56 -11.22
CA VAL A 36 16.28 -2.54 -10.25
C VAL A 36 15.32 -1.88 -9.25
N GLU A 37 15.68 -0.70 -8.74
CA GLU A 37 14.84 0.02 -7.78
C GLU A 37 13.60 0.63 -8.45
N MET A 38 13.71 1.18 -9.65
CA MET A 38 12.56 1.68 -10.41
C MET A 38 11.54 0.57 -10.70
N ARG A 39 12.00 -0.61 -11.13
CA ARG A 39 11.12 -1.76 -11.34
C ARG A 39 10.41 -2.16 -10.04
N ARG A 40 11.13 -2.13 -8.92
CA ARG A 40 10.55 -2.41 -7.59
C ARG A 40 9.47 -1.40 -7.23
N ARG A 41 9.73 -0.10 -7.42
CA ARG A 41 8.77 0.98 -7.14
C ARG A 41 7.51 0.86 -7.99
N ILE A 42 7.68 0.68 -9.31
CA ILE A 42 6.56 0.48 -10.24
C ILE A 42 5.73 -0.73 -9.82
N TRP A 43 6.37 -1.82 -9.44
CA TRP A 43 5.66 -3.00 -8.96
C TRP A 43 4.80 -2.70 -7.72
N TRP A 44 5.33 -1.95 -6.76
CA TRP A 44 4.59 -1.52 -5.57
C TRP A 44 3.47 -0.52 -5.87
N ASP A 45 3.67 0.39 -6.85
CA ASP A 45 2.60 1.27 -7.33
C ASP A 45 1.44 0.47 -7.90
N VAL A 46 1.72 -0.52 -8.75
CA VAL A 46 0.70 -1.40 -9.32
C VAL A 46 -0.04 -2.17 -8.23
N LEU A 47 0.67 -2.73 -7.24
CA LEU A 47 0.06 -3.40 -6.09
C LEU A 47 -0.83 -2.46 -5.28
N TYR A 48 -0.35 -1.24 -5.01
CA TYR A 48 -1.12 -0.24 -4.27
C TYR A 48 -2.45 0.03 -4.97
N TYR A 49 -2.43 0.32 -6.28
CA TYR A 49 -3.66 0.58 -7.03
C TYR A 49 -4.55 -0.66 -7.14
N ASP A 50 -4.00 -1.86 -7.32
CA ASP A 50 -4.77 -3.09 -7.31
C ASP A 50 -5.56 -3.26 -6.01
N VAL A 51 -4.92 -3.01 -4.86
CA VAL A 51 -5.57 -3.07 -3.53
C VAL A 51 -6.65 -2.00 -3.38
N PHE A 52 -6.33 -0.73 -3.65
CA PHE A 52 -7.23 0.39 -3.35
C PHE A 52 -8.37 0.55 -4.35
N VAL A 53 -8.14 0.27 -5.63
CA VAL A 53 -9.21 0.27 -6.64
C VAL A 53 -10.16 -0.90 -6.38
N SER A 54 -9.64 -2.09 -6.07
CA SER A 54 -10.48 -3.23 -5.71
C SER A 54 -11.29 -2.95 -4.43
N ASP A 55 -10.66 -2.33 -3.42
CA ASP A 55 -11.33 -1.88 -2.20
C ASP A 55 -12.52 -0.94 -2.48
N ALA A 56 -12.30 0.06 -3.34
CA ALA A 56 -13.31 1.05 -3.72
C ALA A 56 -14.47 0.43 -4.52
N LEU A 57 -14.17 -0.57 -5.36
CA LEU A 57 -15.17 -1.29 -6.16
C LEU A 57 -15.83 -2.46 -5.41
N GLY A 58 -15.35 -2.78 -4.19
CA GLY A 58 -15.85 -3.93 -3.43
C GLY A 58 -15.41 -5.28 -3.99
N HIS A 59 -14.34 -5.32 -4.78
CA HIS A 59 -13.78 -6.54 -5.38
C HIS A 59 -12.56 -7.02 -4.57
N SER A 60 -12.19 -8.29 -4.78
CA SER A 60 -10.89 -8.79 -4.30
C SER A 60 -9.77 -8.21 -5.19
N PRO A 61 -8.62 -7.81 -4.61
CA PRO A 61 -7.41 -7.51 -5.38
C PRO A 61 -7.03 -8.68 -6.30
N LEU A 62 -6.52 -8.35 -7.49
CA LEU A 62 -6.13 -9.33 -8.51
C LEU A 62 -4.78 -9.98 -8.21
N ILE A 63 -3.87 -9.23 -7.58
CA ILE A 63 -2.53 -9.70 -7.26
C ILE A 63 -2.58 -10.56 -6.00
N GLY A 64 -2.18 -11.83 -6.12
CA GLY A 64 -2.06 -12.80 -5.02
C GLY A 64 -0.97 -12.45 -3.99
N ASP A 65 -0.86 -13.26 -2.94
CA ASP A 65 0.16 -13.10 -1.88
C ASP A 65 1.49 -13.79 -2.23
N ASP A 66 1.57 -14.39 -3.41
CA ASP A 66 2.65 -15.22 -3.92
C ASP A 66 3.79 -14.40 -4.57
N PHE A 67 4.08 -13.22 -4.03
CA PHE A 67 5.18 -12.38 -4.47
C PHE A 67 6.29 -12.32 -3.42
N ASN A 68 7.52 -12.07 -3.88
CA ASN A 68 8.70 -11.92 -3.02
C ASN A 68 9.38 -10.55 -3.17
N THR A 69 8.70 -9.60 -3.82
CA THR A 69 9.19 -8.24 -4.00
C THR A 69 9.40 -7.56 -2.65
N LYS A 70 10.65 -7.19 -2.37
CA LYS A 70 11.02 -6.45 -1.17
C LYS A 70 10.42 -5.04 -1.20
N LEU A 71 10.22 -4.44 -0.03
CA LEU A 71 9.85 -3.03 0.06
C LEU A 71 10.88 -2.13 -0.66
N PRO A 72 10.43 -1.02 -1.27
CA PRO A 72 11.31 0.00 -1.83
C PRO A 72 12.20 0.62 -0.76
N VAL A 73 13.34 1.16 -1.17
CA VAL A 73 14.21 1.86 -0.24
C VAL A 73 13.57 3.19 0.14
N ALA A 74 13.32 3.41 1.43
CA ALA A 74 12.62 4.59 1.93
C ALA A 74 13.52 5.83 1.98
N ASP A 75 14.75 5.66 2.45
CA ASP A 75 15.72 6.75 2.62
C ASP A 75 16.51 6.98 1.32
N VAL A 76 15.81 7.52 0.32
CA VAL A 76 16.37 7.86 -0.99
C VAL A 76 16.19 9.34 -1.27
N ASP A 77 17.28 10.02 -1.64
CA ASP A 77 17.26 11.39 -2.14
C ASP A 77 16.90 11.38 -3.64
N GLU A 78 15.63 11.68 -3.94
CA GLU A 78 15.10 11.60 -5.30
C GLU A 78 15.75 12.59 -6.26
N LYS A 79 16.31 13.70 -5.76
CA LYS A 79 16.95 14.71 -6.62
C LYS A 79 18.23 14.23 -7.26
N VAL A 80 18.91 13.28 -6.62
CA VAL A 80 20.23 12.78 -7.07
C VAL A 80 20.20 11.30 -7.48
N PHE A 81 19.12 10.58 -7.15
CA PHE A 81 18.96 9.20 -7.59
C PHE A 81 18.67 9.14 -9.09
N SER A 82 19.57 8.51 -9.85
CA SER A 82 19.56 8.56 -11.31
C SER A 82 20.15 7.27 -11.92
N PRO A 83 20.02 7.05 -13.25
CA PRO A 83 20.55 5.85 -13.92
C PRO A 83 22.06 5.60 -13.72
N VAL A 84 22.83 6.65 -13.40
CA VAL A 84 24.27 6.55 -13.13
C VAL A 84 24.61 6.25 -11.66
N SER A 85 23.60 6.21 -10.78
CA SER A 85 23.80 5.94 -9.36
C SER A 85 24.30 4.52 -9.14
N THR A 86 25.46 4.40 -8.50
CA THR A 86 26.05 3.12 -8.07
C THR A 86 25.70 2.76 -6.62
N ARG A 87 25.11 3.70 -5.88
CA ARG A 87 24.64 3.54 -4.50
C ARG A 87 23.36 4.33 -4.29
N ILE A 88 22.57 3.93 -3.29
CA ILE A 88 21.40 4.69 -2.87
C ILE A 88 21.87 6.00 -2.21
N PRO A 89 21.47 7.17 -2.73
CA PRO A 89 21.78 8.44 -2.10
C PRO A 89 20.87 8.68 -0.90
N ILE A 90 21.45 9.07 0.23
CA ILE A 90 20.70 9.33 1.47
C ILE A 90 20.25 10.80 1.49
N PRO A 91 18.95 11.10 1.76
CA PRO A 91 18.44 12.46 1.89
C PRO A 91 19.20 13.27 2.94
N LYS A 92 19.57 14.52 2.57
CA LYS A 92 20.28 15.44 3.46
C LYS A 92 19.49 15.81 4.71
N ASP A 93 18.17 15.93 4.59
CA ASP A 93 17.30 16.36 5.69
C ASP A 93 17.13 15.28 6.76
N LEU A 94 17.35 14.01 6.41
CA LEU A 94 17.34 12.92 7.40
C LEU A 94 18.50 13.00 8.38
N ALA A 95 19.63 13.56 7.95
CA ALA A 95 20.76 13.81 8.85
C ALA A 95 20.43 14.90 9.90
N GLN A 96 19.39 15.72 9.66
CA GLN A 96 19.00 16.83 10.52
C GLN A 96 17.87 16.48 11.50
N GLY A 97 17.38 15.23 11.48
CA GLY A 97 16.46 14.70 12.50
C GLY A 97 14.97 15.05 12.33
N SER A 98 14.57 15.73 11.25
CA SER A 98 13.15 16.06 10.99
C SER A 98 12.28 14.83 10.68
N GLY A 99 12.91 13.74 10.20
CA GLY A 99 12.22 12.52 9.76
C GLY A 99 11.37 12.68 8.49
N PHE A 100 11.19 13.91 8.00
CA PHE A 100 10.50 14.26 6.76
C PHE A 100 11.45 15.01 5.82
N SER A 101 11.48 14.57 4.57
CA SER A 101 12.13 15.28 3.47
C SER A 101 11.15 15.34 2.31
N ARG A 102 10.94 16.54 1.77
CA ARG A 102 10.05 16.75 0.62
C ARG A 102 10.56 16.03 -0.62
N ASP A 103 11.88 15.92 -0.75
CA ASP A 103 12.56 15.20 -1.83
C ASP A 103 12.85 13.74 -1.44
N GLY A 104 12.34 13.29 -0.30
CA GLY A 104 12.53 11.95 0.21
C GLY A 104 11.46 10.99 -0.28
N PHE A 105 11.83 9.71 -0.35
CA PHE A 105 10.95 8.65 -0.81
C PHE A 105 10.23 7.89 0.33
N ARG A 106 10.34 8.37 1.59
CA ARG A 106 9.83 7.68 2.78
C ARG A 106 8.33 7.53 2.81
N TYR A 107 7.60 8.50 2.28
CA TYR A 107 6.15 8.41 2.22
C TYR A 107 5.70 7.21 1.37
N PHE A 108 6.45 6.90 0.31
CA PHE A 108 6.14 5.74 -0.53
C PHE A 108 6.26 4.43 0.24
N ASP A 109 7.27 4.27 1.10
CA ASP A 109 7.37 3.11 2.00
C ASP A 109 6.17 3.02 2.95
N VAL A 110 5.70 4.14 3.50
CA VAL A 110 4.47 4.19 4.30
C VAL A 110 3.25 3.74 3.48
N LYS A 111 3.11 4.19 2.23
CA LYS A 111 2.04 3.73 1.32
C LYS A 111 2.10 2.23 1.06
N CYS A 112 3.28 1.67 0.82
CA CYS A 112 3.47 0.24 0.61
C CYS A 112 3.05 -0.57 1.84
N ARG A 113 3.45 -0.13 3.04
CA ARG A 113 3.06 -0.78 4.30
C ARG A 113 1.57 -0.65 4.57
N LEU A 114 0.97 0.50 4.26
CA LEU A 114 -0.47 0.71 4.37
C LEU A 114 -1.24 -0.24 3.45
N ALA A 115 -0.80 -0.42 2.20
CA ALA A 115 -1.41 -1.38 1.27
C ALA A 115 -1.35 -2.82 1.80
N LEU A 116 -0.22 -3.23 2.39
CA LEU A 116 -0.09 -4.54 3.04
C LEU A 116 -1.04 -4.69 4.23
N LEU A 117 -1.16 -3.67 5.08
CA LEU A 117 -2.08 -3.67 6.23
C LEU A 117 -3.53 -3.81 5.76
N VAL A 118 -3.95 -2.97 4.82
CA VAL A 118 -5.31 -3.00 4.24
C VAL A 118 -5.63 -4.39 3.71
N ARG A 119 -4.72 -4.96 2.91
CA ARG A 119 -4.87 -6.29 2.34
C ARG A 119 -4.96 -7.39 3.41
N ALA A 120 -4.12 -7.33 4.45
CA ALA A 120 -4.10 -8.31 5.53
C ALA A 120 -5.39 -8.28 6.37
N ILE A 121 -5.93 -7.09 6.63
CA ILE A 121 -7.18 -6.89 7.37
C ILE A 121 -8.38 -7.32 6.51
N GLN A 122 -8.47 -6.83 5.27
CA GLN A 122 -9.57 -7.16 4.36
C GLN A 122 -9.67 -8.66 4.11
N ARG A 123 -8.56 -9.37 3.98
CA ARG A 123 -8.57 -10.83 3.84
C ARG A 123 -9.26 -11.51 5.01
N ARG A 124 -9.02 -11.05 6.25
CA ARG A 124 -9.65 -11.61 7.45
C ARG A 124 -11.13 -11.26 7.55
N VAL A 125 -11.52 -10.07 7.09
CA VAL A 125 -12.93 -9.64 7.02
C VAL A 125 -13.71 -10.39 5.93
N CYS A 126 -13.08 -10.63 4.78
CA CYS A 126 -13.69 -11.21 3.59
C CYS A 126 -13.38 -12.71 3.43
N ALA A 127 -12.67 -13.35 4.37
CA ALA A 127 -12.34 -14.76 4.29
C ALA A 127 -13.65 -15.57 4.28
N PRO A 128 -13.97 -16.29 3.19
CA PRO A 128 -14.99 -17.32 3.27
C PRO A 128 -14.48 -18.39 4.23
N ASP A 129 -15.31 -18.80 5.19
CA ASP A 129 -14.97 -19.75 6.25
C ASP A 129 -14.05 -20.90 5.77
N MET A 130 -12.74 -20.75 5.95
CA MET A 130 -11.73 -21.81 5.83
C MET A 130 -11.80 -22.69 7.09
N GLY A 131 -13.02 -23.15 7.42
CA GLY A 131 -13.35 -23.82 8.67
C GLY A 131 -14.50 -24.84 8.56
N SER A 132 -15.11 -25.05 7.39
CA SER A 132 -16.10 -26.12 7.22
C SER A 132 -15.64 -27.16 6.21
N ASN A 133 -14.52 -27.81 6.52
CA ASN A 133 -14.26 -29.17 6.04
C ASN A 133 -14.74 -30.22 7.06
N SER A 134 -15.86 -29.97 7.75
CA SER A 134 -16.66 -31.03 8.37
C SER A 134 -17.70 -31.50 7.35
N ARG A 135 -17.25 -32.31 6.40
CA ARG A 135 -18.13 -33.34 5.86
C ARG A 135 -18.30 -34.35 6.99
N PHE A 136 -19.54 -34.58 7.40
CA PHE A 136 -19.97 -35.47 8.50
C PHE A 136 -19.83 -34.92 9.92
N SER A 137 -20.88 -34.25 10.40
CA SER A 137 -21.38 -34.49 11.75
C SER A 137 -22.87 -34.16 11.84
N TYR A 138 -23.70 -35.19 11.66
CA TYR A 138 -25.07 -35.17 12.17
C TYR A 138 -24.96 -35.26 13.69
N GLY A 139 -25.07 -34.14 14.39
CA GLY A 139 -24.88 -34.07 15.84
C GLY A 139 -25.66 -32.92 16.44
N HIS A 140 -26.87 -33.25 16.90
CA HIS A 140 -27.76 -32.45 17.74
C HIS A 140 -27.03 -31.86 18.97
N GLY A 141 -27.21 -30.56 19.24
CA GLY A 141 -26.65 -29.91 20.44
C GLY A 141 -27.01 -28.43 20.59
N THR A 142 -28.28 -28.16 20.87
CA THR A 142 -28.80 -27.06 21.73
C THR A 142 -27.88 -25.86 22.04
N SER A 143 -27.91 -24.82 21.20
CA SER A 143 -27.84 -23.43 21.69
C SER A 143 -28.51 -22.51 20.67
N SER A 144 -29.46 -21.68 21.12
CA SER A 144 -30.27 -20.79 20.29
C SER A 144 -29.53 -19.56 19.75
N THR A 145 -28.19 -19.54 19.82
CA THR A 145 -27.36 -18.39 19.41
C THR A 145 -26.70 -18.58 18.04
N SER A 146 -26.78 -19.76 17.41
CA SER A 146 -26.06 -20.06 16.15
C SER A 146 -26.85 -19.81 14.86
N LYS A 147 -27.99 -19.10 14.89
CA LYS A 147 -28.80 -18.88 13.69
C LYS A 147 -28.19 -17.93 12.63
N ASN A 148 -27.04 -17.33 12.90
CA ASN A 148 -26.31 -16.53 11.92
C ASN A 148 -24.89 -17.09 11.77
N GLY A 149 -24.72 -18.06 10.88
CA GLY A 149 -23.45 -18.68 10.53
C GLY A 149 -22.47 -17.70 9.89
N TYR A 150 -21.86 -16.85 10.71
CA TYR A 150 -20.69 -16.07 10.37
C TYR A 150 -19.59 -16.44 11.36
N GLY A 151 -18.52 -17.08 10.90
CA GLY A 151 -17.31 -17.32 11.71
C GLY A 151 -16.60 -16.02 12.13
N TYR A 152 -17.07 -14.86 11.67
CA TYR A 152 -16.56 -13.54 11.98
C TYR A 152 -17.20 -12.92 13.24
N THR A 153 -16.40 -12.61 14.26
CA THR A 153 -16.90 -12.13 15.58
C THR A 153 -16.54 -10.67 15.88
N ILE A 154 -17.26 -10.06 16.82
CA ILE A 154 -16.98 -8.69 17.28
C ILE A 154 -15.59 -8.59 17.93
N ASP A 155 -15.15 -9.64 18.62
CA ASP A 155 -13.82 -9.71 19.24
C ASP A 155 -12.71 -9.75 18.18
N GLN A 156 -12.95 -10.43 17.04
CA GLN A 156 -12.03 -10.41 15.91
C GLN A 156 -11.96 -9.02 15.28
N ALA A 157 -13.07 -8.29 15.18
CA ALA A 157 -13.08 -6.90 14.73
C ALA A 157 -12.27 -5.99 15.68
N ALA A 158 -12.45 -6.14 16.99
CA ALA A 158 -11.70 -5.39 18.01
C ALA A 158 -10.19 -5.69 17.97
N SER A 159 -9.82 -6.95 17.74
CA SER A 159 -8.43 -7.35 17.56
C SER A 159 -7.79 -6.67 16.34
N MET A 160 -8.51 -6.65 15.21
CA MET A 160 -8.05 -5.96 14.00
C MET A 160 -8.01 -4.43 14.17
N GLU A 161 -8.94 -3.82 14.89
CA GLU A 161 -8.87 -2.40 15.25
C GLU A 161 -7.58 -2.11 16.05
N SER A 162 -7.28 -2.93 17.05
CA SER A 162 -6.07 -2.79 17.87
C SER A 162 -4.80 -2.87 17.02
N GLU A 163 -4.75 -3.80 16.07
CA GLU A 163 -3.64 -3.91 15.11
C GLU A 163 -3.48 -2.65 14.25
N ILE A 164 -4.58 -2.12 13.70
CA ILE A 164 -4.56 -0.88 12.89
C ILE A 164 -4.08 0.30 13.73
N ARG A 165 -4.54 0.41 14.99
CA ARG A 165 -4.10 1.46 15.92
C ARG A 165 -2.63 1.32 16.31
N SER A 166 -2.16 0.09 16.54
CA SER A 166 -0.73 -0.19 16.80
C SER A 166 0.11 0.27 15.63
N TRP A 167 -0.29 -0.07 14.40
CA TRP A 167 0.40 0.35 13.19
C TRP A 167 0.47 1.88 13.07
N LEU A 168 -0.62 2.60 13.34
CA LEU A 168 -0.63 4.07 13.36
C LEU A 168 0.33 4.65 14.41
N ASN A 169 0.40 4.03 15.59
CA ASN A 169 1.29 4.46 16.67
C ASN A 169 2.77 4.15 16.39
N GLU A 170 3.05 3.13 15.58
CA GLU A 170 4.42 2.75 15.18
C GLU A 170 4.96 3.57 14.00
N LEU A 171 4.12 4.40 13.35
CA LEU A 171 4.57 5.29 12.29
C LEU A 171 5.68 6.23 12.75
N THR A 172 6.54 6.63 11.81
CA THR A 172 7.51 7.70 12.06
C THR A 172 6.74 8.94 12.54
N PRO A 173 7.19 9.65 13.59
CA PRO A 173 6.42 10.74 14.21
C PRO A 173 5.92 11.80 13.22
N CYS A 174 6.70 12.10 12.18
CA CYS A 174 6.32 13.05 11.14
C CYS A 174 5.07 12.64 10.34
N TYR A 175 4.69 11.36 10.29
CA TYR A 175 3.51 10.86 9.59
C TYR A 175 2.31 10.58 10.50
N ARG A 176 2.46 10.76 11.82
CA ARG A 176 1.33 10.64 12.74
C ARG A 176 0.41 11.84 12.56
N PHE A 177 -0.89 11.59 12.66
CA PHE A 177 -1.92 12.62 12.58
C PHE A 177 -2.43 12.92 13.99
N ASP A 178 -2.26 14.15 14.45
CA ASP A 178 -2.90 14.67 15.65
C ASP A 178 -3.91 15.75 15.24
N ILE A 179 -5.14 15.66 15.74
CA ILE A 179 -6.18 16.67 15.50
C ILE A 179 -5.77 18.03 16.08
N THR A 180 -4.95 18.03 17.14
CA THR A 180 -4.45 19.24 17.79
C THR A 180 -3.33 19.93 17.01
N ASP A 181 -2.68 19.23 16.07
CA ASP A 181 -1.64 19.79 15.19
C ASP A 181 -2.20 20.65 14.04
N LEU A 182 -3.53 20.69 13.87
CA LEU A 182 -4.18 21.48 12.81
C LEU A 182 -4.01 23.00 13.00
N ASP A 183 -3.63 23.46 14.20
CA ASP A 183 -3.86 24.87 14.57
C ASP A 183 -2.61 25.71 14.88
N LEU A 184 -1.36 25.18 14.94
CA LEU A 184 -0.25 26.00 15.50
C LEU A 184 1.15 25.95 14.85
N SER A 185 1.38 25.29 13.72
CA SER A 185 2.65 25.44 12.97
C SER A 185 2.51 24.79 11.61
N ASP A 186 2.24 25.58 10.57
CA ASP A 186 1.93 25.14 9.20
C ASP A 186 2.88 24.02 8.71
N PRO A 187 2.48 22.73 8.77
CA PRO A 187 3.28 21.67 8.20
C PRO A 187 3.26 21.83 6.68
N ASP A 188 4.37 21.53 5.99
CA ASP A 188 4.41 21.56 4.52
C ASP A 188 3.14 20.88 3.96
N PRO A 189 2.40 21.52 3.02
CA PRO A 189 1.08 21.04 2.62
C PRO A 189 1.11 19.63 2.05
N VAL A 190 2.26 19.19 1.52
CA VAL A 190 2.46 17.81 1.08
C VAL A 190 2.47 16.87 2.29
N LEU A 191 3.18 17.21 3.37
CA LEU A 191 3.19 16.43 4.60
C LEU A 191 1.80 16.36 5.24
N ALA A 192 1.07 17.48 5.25
CA ALA A 192 -0.31 17.52 5.75
C ALA A 192 -1.19 16.54 4.96
N ALA A 193 -1.14 16.58 3.62
CA ALA A 193 -1.89 15.66 2.77
C ALA A 193 -1.50 14.19 3.02
N GLN A 194 -0.22 13.90 3.19
CA GLN A 194 0.31 12.56 3.48
C GLN A 194 -0.23 12.01 4.80
N ARG A 195 -0.22 12.81 5.88
CA ARG A 195 -0.79 12.43 7.18
C ARG A 195 -2.29 12.16 7.06
N CYS A 196 -3.01 13.03 6.36
CA CYS A 196 -4.44 12.87 6.13
C CYS A 196 -4.76 11.58 5.36
N GLU A 197 -4.05 11.29 4.26
CA GLU A 197 -4.27 10.08 3.47
C GLU A 197 -4.13 8.80 4.33
N VAL A 198 -3.05 8.72 5.11
CA VAL A 198 -2.76 7.57 5.99
C VAL A 198 -3.84 7.45 7.07
N SER A 199 -4.15 8.55 7.75
CA SER A 199 -5.13 8.58 8.84
C SER A 199 -6.54 8.22 8.33
N ILE A 200 -7.00 8.85 7.25
CA ILE A 200 -8.32 8.59 6.65
C ILE A 200 -8.43 7.12 6.24
N THR A 201 -7.38 6.57 5.62
CA THR A 201 -7.40 5.18 5.16
C THR A 201 -7.45 4.19 6.33
N ALA A 202 -6.65 4.40 7.37
CA ALA A 202 -6.66 3.55 8.56
C ALA A 202 -8.00 3.60 9.31
N HIS A 203 -8.57 4.79 9.51
CA HIS A 203 -9.87 4.93 10.18
C HIS A 203 -11.02 4.37 9.34
N ARG A 204 -10.97 4.54 8.00
CA ARG A 204 -11.90 3.87 7.09
C ARG A 204 -11.82 2.36 7.23
N LEU A 205 -10.62 1.81 7.36
CA LEU A 205 -10.41 0.37 7.55
C LEU A 205 -10.99 -0.12 8.90
N ILE A 206 -10.84 0.65 9.98
CA ILE A 206 -11.50 0.36 11.26
C ILE A 206 -13.02 0.32 11.10
N MET A 207 -13.62 1.32 10.44
CA MET A 207 -15.07 1.29 10.18
C MET A 207 -15.47 0.04 9.40
N LYS A 208 -14.66 -0.36 8.40
CA LYS A 208 -14.92 -1.55 7.59
C LYS A 208 -14.93 -2.86 8.38
N VAL A 209 -14.06 -3.03 9.39
CA VAL A 209 -14.08 -4.26 10.21
C VAL A 209 -15.39 -4.40 11.00
N TYR A 210 -16.03 -3.28 11.35
CA TYR A 210 -17.31 -3.31 12.07
C TYR A 210 -18.56 -3.33 11.18
N MET A 211 -18.42 -3.07 9.87
CA MET A 211 -19.54 -3.03 8.92
C MET A 211 -20.50 -4.25 8.99
N PRO A 212 -20.02 -5.51 9.12
CA PRO A 212 -20.91 -6.66 9.23
C PRO A 212 -21.89 -6.59 10.41
N PHE A 213 -21.52 -5.94 11.51
CA PHE A 213 -22.36 -5.82 12.71
C PHE A 213 -23.34 -4.64 12.64
N LEU A 214 -22.97 -3.59 11.90
CA LEU A 214 -23.80 -2.39 11.73
C LEU A 214 -24.99 -2.62 10.78
N LYS A 215 -24.88 -3.59 9.85
CA LYS A 215 -25.95 -3.91 8.89
C LYS A 215 -27.20 -4.57 9.52
N LYS A 216 -27.12 -5.05 10.76
CA LYS A 216 -28.21 -5.79 11.43
C LYS A 216 -29.46 -4.97 11.80
N HIS A 217 -29.42 -3.63 11.67
CA HIS A 217 -30.56 -2.76 11.99
C HIS A 217 -31.32 -2.20 10.77
N ALA A 218 -30.80 -2.33 9.55
CA ALA A 218 -31.44 -1.74 8.37
C ALA A 218 -32.53 -2.63 7.75
N SER A 219 -32.52 -3.95 8.02
CA SER A 219 -33.46 -4.91 7.42
C SER A 219 -34.47 -5.52 8.40
N VAL A 220 -34.51 -5.04 9.66
CA VAL A 220 -35.51 -5.46 10.65
C VAL A 220 -36.57 -4.37 10.76
N SER A 221 -37.26 -4.07 9.65
CA SER A 221 -38.40 -3.16 9.65
C SER A 221 -39.67 -3.71 8.99
N GLU A 222 -39.71 -4.95 8.47
CA GLU A 222 -40.96 -5.40 7.81
C GLU A 222 -41.54 -6.77 8.14
N THR A 223 -40.89 -7.77 8.75
CA THR A 223 -41.56 -9.09 8.86
C THR A 223 -41.31 -9.99 10.07
N VAL A 224 -40.57 -9.59 11.12
CA VAL A 224 -40.45 -10.46 12.31
C VAL A 224 -40.56 -9.66 13.62
N PRO A 225 -41.51 -9.97 14.52
CA PRO A 225 -41.60 -9.34 15.82
C PRO A 225 -40.34 -9.68 16.62
N ALA A 226 -39.66 -8.67 17.14
CA ALA A 226 -38.55 -8.85 18.07
C ALA A 226 -39.04 -9.67 19.28
N PRO A 227 -38.42 -10.82 19.60
CA PRO A 227 -38.68 -11.43 20.89
C PRO A 227 -37.93 -10.59 21.93
N HIS A 228 -38.66 -10.17 22.96
CA HIS A 228 -38.18 -9.45 24.13
C HIS A 228 -38.07 -7.91 23.98
N GLN A 229 -39.21 -7.26 23.74
CA GLN A 229 -39.39 -5.92 24.30
C GLN A 229 -39.94 -6.07 25.72
N ALA A 230 -39.20 -5.56 26.70
CA ALA A 230 -39.66 -5.48 28.08
C ALA A 230 -40.87 -4.53 28.15
N SER A 231 -42.02 -5.06 28.54
CA SER A 231 -43.22 -4.28 28.82
C SER A 231 -42.95 -3.43 30.07
N PHE A 232 -42.75 -2.12 29.87
CA PHE A 232 -42.89 -1.18 30.97
C PHE A 232 -44.37 -1.09 31.30
N GLY A 233 -44.74 -1.69 32.43
CA GLY A 233 -46.07 -1.58 33.00
C GLY A 233 -46.39 -0.12 33.32
N SER A 234 -47.43 0.42 32.69
CA SER A 234 -48.08 1.63 33.17
C SER A 234 -49.00 1.24 34.32
N VAL A 235 -48.68 1.70 35.52
CA VAL A 235 -49.56 1.64 36.69
C VAL A 235 -50.39 2.92 36.73
N ASN A 236 -51.70 2.72 36.71
CA ASN A 236 -52.85 3.61 36.99
C ASN A 236 -52.99 4.92 36.21
#